data_AF-A0A7R9ZWH7-F1
#
_entry.id   AF-A0A7R9ZWH7-F1
#
_cell.length_a   1.000
_cell.length_b   1.000
_cell.length_c   1.000
_cell.angle_alpha   90.00
_cell.angle_beta   90.00
_cell.angle_gamma   90.00
#
_symmetry.space_group_name_H-M   'P 1'
#
loop_
_entity.id
_entity.type
_entity.pdbx_description
1 polymer ?
#
loop_
_entity_poly.entity_id
_entity_poly.type
_entity_poly.pdbx_seq_one_letter_code
_entity_poly.pdbx_strand_id
1 'polypeptide(L)'
;ERRARPRPAAMPPTAAAVAAEAGGGGGGARATPDPAAALAQLAEALGELAPRLAPCPVSAPAAEAALGRLYGAEDVEPLLREFDERSATCSLCGGTRSTSSGSCGLEWTVDVARRRMAPARCLALCGPCGSVRDLPGLIVRLTRQLTAKEEDAGVQSILLHFLRANGHDVADAHCLQDAVSVAHAMFVLHKELRPSLVQGPPVRELLNRASAPSCGAPAAAPARGARGKEAAAESGEAPAGQKRRRRRPPRAAVAASGE
;
A
#
# COMPACT_ATOMS: atom_id res chain seq x y z
N GLU A 1 -13.46 5.96 43.45
CA GLU A 1 -12.15 5.40 43.02
C GLU A 1 -11.71 6.05 41.70
N ARG A 2 -10.58 6.76 41.69
CA ARG A 2 -10.02 7.38 40.47
C ARG A 2 -9.15 6.34 39.77
N ARG A 3 -9.63 5.76 38.67
CA ARG A 3 -8.84 4.85 37.83
C ARG A 3 -7.70 5.63 37.18
N ALA A 4 -6.47 5.27 37.52
CA ALA A 4 -5.26 5.78 36.91
C ALA A 4 -5.31 5.50 35.40
N ARG A 5 -5.17 6.54 34.57
CA ARG A 5 -5.06 6.39 33.13
C ARG A 5 -3.71 5.73 32.80
N PRO A 6 -3.66 4.70 31.95
CA PRO A 6 -2.40 4.11 31.52
C PRO A 6 -1.57 5.15 30.77
N ARG A 7 -0.29 5.25 31.13
CA ARG A 7 0.71 6.05 30.41
C ARG A 7 0.81 5.51 28.98
N PRO A 8 0.77 6.36 27.95
CA PRO A 8 1.02 5.91 26.58
C PRO A 8 2.45 5.37 26.49
N ALA A 9 2.60 4.21 25.85
CA ALA A 9 3.90 3.63 25.55
C ALA A 9 4.70 4.60 24.67
N ALA A 10 6.00 4.73 24.96
CA ALA A 10 6.91 5.53 24.17
C ALA A 10 6.89 5.02 22.72
N MET A 11 6.50 5.87 21.78
CA MET A 11 6.56 5.53 20.36
C MET A 11 8.02 5.29 19.96
N PRO A 12 8.29 4.28 19.11
CA PRO A 12 9.62 4.09 18.54
C PRO A 12 10.02 5.34 17.74
N PRO A 13 11.33 5.68 17.70
CA PRO A 13 11.82 6.80 16.91
C PRO A 13 11.37 6.62 15.46
N THR A 14 10.56 7.55 14.97
CA THR A 14 10.12 7.62 13.57
C THR A 14 11.36 7.79 12.68
N ALA A 15 11.33 7.19 11.48
CA ALA A 15 12.41 7.25 10.48
C ALA A 15 12.92 8.67 10.17
N ALA A 16 12.14 9.72 10.48
CA ALA A 16 12.56 11.12 10.42
C ALA A 16 13.72 11.48 11.36
N ALA A 17 13.91 10.77 12.48
CA ALA A 17 14.98 11.06 13.45
C ALA A 17 16.37 10.61 12.97
N VAL A 18 16.45 9.62 12.07
CA VAL A 18 17.73 9.14 11.51
C VAL A 18 18.38 10.20 10.60
N ALA A 19 17.60 11.16 10.10
CA ALA A 19 18.12 12.25 9.26
C ALA A 19 18.69 13.44 10.07
N ALA A 20 18.46 13.52 11.38
CA ALA A 20 18.74 14.73 12.17
C ALA A 20 20.04 14.67 13.01
N GLU A 21 20.60 13.50 13.31
CA GLU A 21 21.79 13.37 14.18
C GLU A 21 23.15 13.38 13.43
N ALA A 22 23.23 14.03 12.27
CA ALA A 22 24.50 14.27 11.55
C ALA A 22 24.98 15.74 11.66
N GLY A 23 24.55 16.46 12.72
CA GLY A 23 24.80 17.89 12.92
C GLY A 23 25.95 18.22 13.87
N GLY A 24 27.12 17.60 13.71
CA GLY A 24 28.35 17.96 14.43
C GLY A 24 29.24 18.84 13.54
N GLY A 25 29.47 20.09 13.96
CA GLY A 25 30.04 21.18 13.17
C GLY A 25 31.33 20.88 12.41
N GLY A 26 31.25 20.97 11.09
CA GLY A 26 32.38 21.09 10.18
C GLY A 26 31.88 21.73 8.90
N GLY A 27 32.44 22.88 8.50
CA GLY A 27 32.11 23.63 7.28
C GLY A 27 32.51 22.91 5.99
N GLY A 28 32.22 21.61 5.88
CA GLY A 28 32.37 20.83 4.67
C GLY A 28 31.22 21.14 3.72
N ALA A 29 31.56 21.41 2.45
CA ALA A 29 30.59 21.56 1.38
C ALA A 29 29.54 20.44 1.48
N ARG A 30 28.30 20.82 1.82
CA ARG A 30 27.18 19.90 2.01
C ARG A 30 26.95 19.21 0.67
N ALA A 31 27.43 17.98 0.53
CA ALA A 31 27.25 17.21 -0.70
C ALA A 31 25.76 17.17 -1.01
N THR A 32 25.37 17.68 -2.16
CA THR A 32 23.99 17.61 -2.60
C THR A 32 23.63 16.13 -2.73
N PRO A 33 22.62 15.63 -2.01
CA PRO A 33 22.26 14.22 -2.07
C PRO A 33 21.89 13.85 -3.51
N ASP A 34 22.43 12.74 -4.01
CA ASP A 34 22.09 12.22 -5.34
C ASP A 34 20.63 11.75 -5.36
N PRO A 35 19.72 12.44 -6.07
CA PRO A 35 18.31 12.10 -6.07
C PRO A 35 18.05 10.75 -6.75
N ALA A 36 18.91 10.30 -7.66
CA ALA A 36 18.75 9.02 -8.34
C ALA A 36 19.00 7.85 -7.38
N ALA A 37 20.10 7.90 -6.63
CA ALA A 37 20.40 6.91 -5.58
C ALA A 37 19.31 6.88 -4.51
N ALA A 38 18.83 8.04 -4.05
CA ALA A 38 17.76 8.12 -3.07
C ALA A 38 16.44 7.50 -3.57
N LEU A 39 16.04 7.79 -4.82
CA LEU A 39 14.84 7.19 -5.42
C LEU A 39 14.96 5.68 -5.61
N ALA A 40 16.15 5.19 -5.96
CA ALA A 40 16.40 3.76 -6.10
C ALA A 40 16.24 3.03 -4.75
N GLN A 41 16.83 3.57 -3.67
CA GLN A 41 16.69 3.02 -2.31
C GLN A 41 15.23 3.01 -1.84
N LEU A 42 14.49 4.10 -2.09
CA LEU A 42 13.07 4.17 -1.72
C LEU A 42 12.22 3.20 -2.56
N ALA A 43 12.53 3.03 -3.85
CA ALA A 43 11.82 2.08 -4.71
C ALA A 43 12.05 0.63 -4.25
N GLU A 44 13.27 0.29 -3.84
CA GLU A 44 13.60 -1.01 -3.24
C GLU A 44 12.79 -1.23 -1.95
N ALA A 45 12.84 -0.28 -1.01
CA ALA A 45 12.08 -0.36 0.24
C ALA A 45 10.56 -0.48 0.00
N LEU A 46 10.03 0.25 -0.99
CA LEU A 46 8.61 0.14 -1.37
C LEU A 46 8.29 -1.24 -1.95
N GLY A 47 9.21 -1.82 -2.72
CA GLY A 47 9.10 -3.18 -3.25
C GLY A 47 9.10 -4.25 -2.16
N GLU A 48 9.86 -4.07 -1.09
CA GLU A 48 9.85 -4.95 0.08
C GLU A 48 8.54 -4.84 0.87
N LEU A 49 8.06 -3.61 1.11
CA LEU A 49 6.84 -3.36 1.89
C LEU A 49 5.56 -3.75 1.14
N ALA A 50 5.55 -3.58 -0.18
CA ALA A 50 4.36 -3.70 -1.00
C ALA A 50 4.66 -4.33 -2.38
N PRO A 51 5.13 -5.60 -2.41
CA PRO A 51 5.65 -6.25 -3.62
C PRO A 51 4.62 -6.39 -4.76
N ARG A 52 3.32 -6.36 -4.46
CA ARG A 52 2.25 -6.52 -5.44
C ARG A 52 1.36 -5.29 -5.57
N LEU A 53 1.06 -4.62 -4.47
CA LEU A 53 0.17 -3.46 -4.44
C LEU A 53 0.82 -2.31 -3.68
N ALA A 54 1.70 -1.57 -4.36
CA ALA A 54 2.28 -0.34 -3.85
C ALA A 54 1.44 0.90 -4.25
N PRO A 55 1.35 1.93 -3.39
CA PRO A 55 0.86 3.25 -3.79
C PRO A 55 1.70 3.82 -4.94
N CYS A 56 1.07 4.57 -5.87
CA CYS A 56 1.80 5.17 -6.98
C CYS A 56 2.47 6.47 -6.52
N PRO A 57 3.83 6.57 -6.51
CA PRO A 57 4.51 7.79 -6.10
C PRO A 57 4.42 8.89 -7.17
N VAL A 58 3.99 8.56 -8.38
CA VAL A 58 3.91 9.50 -9.50
C VAL A 58 2.56 10.24 -9.47
N SER A 59 2.62 11.57 -9.41
CA SER A 59 1.47 12.48 -9.52
C SER A 59 0.98 12.59 -10.97
N ALA A 60 0.40 11.54 -11.52
CA ALA A 60 -0.16 11.57 -12.86
C ALA A 60 -1.66 11.91 -12.85
N PRO A 61 -2.17 12.55 -13.91
CA PRO A 61 -3.60 12.61 -14.19
C PRO A 61 -4.21 11.21 -14.36
N ALA A 62 -5.54 11.13 -14.36
CA ALA A 62 -6.25 9.92 -14.76
C ALA A 62 -5.76 9.41 -16.14
N ALA A 63 -5.77 8.08 -16.33
CA ALA A 63 -5.15 7.43 -17.49
C ALA A 63 -5.60 8.03 -18.82
N GLU A 64 -6.91 8.23 -18.99
CA GLU A 64 -7.52 8.85 -20.17
C GLU A 64 -6.97 10.27 -20.42
N ALA A 65 -7.00 11.14 -19.40
CA ALA A 65 -6.51 12.51 -19.52
C ALA A 65 -4.98 12.59 -19.73
N ALA A 66 -4.22 11.62 -19.24
CA ALA A 66 -2.79 11.54 -19.46
C ALA A 66 -2.47 11.08 -20.89
N LEU A 67 -3.12 10.01 -21.35
CA LEU A 67 -2.93 9.47 -22.70
C LEU A 67 -3.47 10.42 -23.77
N GLY A 68 -4.64 11.05 -23.59
CA GLY A 68 -5.16 12.04 -24.53
C GLY A 68 -4.23 13.25 -24.73
N ARG A 69 -3.54 13.68 -23.66
CA ARG A 69 -2.50 14.72 -23.76
C ARG A 69 -1.24 14.26 -24.48
N LEU A 70 -0.81 13.02 -24.24
CA LEU A 70 0.41 12.48 -24.83
C LEU A 70 0.22 12.10 -26.29
N TYR A 71 -0.92 11.52 -26.68
CA TYR A 71 -1.14 10.87 -27.96
C TYR A 71 -2.22 11.55 -28.81
N GLY A 72 -2.52 12.83 -28.59
CA GLY A 72 -3.76 13.54 -29.02
C GLY A 72 -4.27 13.44 -30.48
N ALA A 73 -3.62 12.69 -31.37
CA ALA A 73 -4.17 12.24 -32.65
C ALA A 73 -4.93 10.89 -32.58
N GLU A 74 -4.78 10.12 -31.50
CA GLU A 74 -5.45 8.82 -31.31
C GLU A 74 -6.75 8.96 -30.50
N ASP A 75 -7.80 8.23 -30.89
CA ASP A 75 -9.03 8.10 -30.11
C ASP A 75 -8.79 7.18 -28.89
N VAL A 76 -8.25 7.77 -27.81
CA VAL A 76 -7.85 7.05 -26.59
C VAL A 76 -9.05 6.50 -25.81
N GLU A 77 -10.12 7.26 -25.68
CA GLU A 77 -11.31 6.89 -24.89
C GLU A 77 -11.92 5.54 -25.32
N PRO A 78 -12.26 5.29 -26.61
CA PRO A 78 -12.82 4.00 -27.01
C PRO A 78 -11.84 2.84 -26.81
N LEU A 79 -10.53 3.07 -26.97
CA LEU A 79 -9.51 2.05 -26.72
C LEU A 79 -9.42 1.68 -25.23
N LEU A 80 -9.53 2.66 -24.33
CA LEU A 80 -9.56 2.42 -22.88
C LEU A 80 -10.84 1.72 -22.44
N ARG A 81 -11.99 2.08 -23.02
CA ARG A 81 -13.26 1.38 -22.77
C ARG A 81 -13.21 -0.08 -23.22
N GLU A 82 -12.73 -0.35 -24.44
CA GLU A 82 -12.55 -1.72 -24.94
C GLU A 82 -11.58 -2.52 -24.04
N PHE A 83 -10.50 -1.88 -23.58
CA PHE A 83 -9.58 -2.50 -22.64
C PHE A 83 -10.23 -2.82 -21.29
N ASP A 84 -11.05 -1.90 -20.76
CA ASP A 84 -11.75 -2.11 -19.50
C ASP A 84 -12.78 -3.24 -19.58
N GLU A 85 -13.57 -3.28 -20.64
CA GLU A 85 -14.60 -4.30 -20.90
C GLU A 85 -14.00 -5.70 -21.08
N ARG A 86 -12.82 -5.81 -21.72
CA ARG A 86 -12.12 -7.09 -21.89
C ARG A 86 -11.43 -7.57 -20.61
N SER A 87 -11.21 -6.68 -19.64
CA SER A 87 -10.41 -6.96 -18.45
C SER A 87 -11.28 -7.34 -17.26
N ALA A 88 -11.58 -8.64 -17.14
CA ALA A 88 -12.39 -9.19 -16.03
C ALA A 88 -11.68 -9.25 -14.67
N THR A 89 -10.34 -9.22 -14.66
CA THR A 89 -9.51 -9.39 -13.46
C THR A 89 -8.57 -8.21 -13.24
N CYS A 90 -8.24 -7.95 -11.98
CA CYS A 90 -7.34 -6.87 -11.61
C CYS A 90 -5.89 -7.23 -11.93
N SER A 91 -5.18 -6.34 -12.64
CA SER A 91 -3.78 -6.53 -13.03
C SER A 91 -2.81 -6.66 -11.85
N LEU A 92 -3.20 -6.25 -10.64
CA LEU A 92 -2.32 -6.27 -9.45
C LEU A 92 -2.66 -7.43 -8.51
N CYS A 93 -3.89 -7.46 -7.99
CA CYS A 93 -4.30 -8.48 -7.02
C CYS A 93 -4.83 -9.77 -7.67
N GLY A 94 -5.15 -9.75 -8.97
CA GLY A 94 -5.76 -10.88 -9.70
C GLY A 94 -7.24 -11.11 -9.38
N GLY A 95 -7.83 -10.34 -8.45
CA GLY A 95 -9.24 -10.47 -8.08
C GLY A 95 -10.19 -9.99 -9.17
N THR A 96 -11.44 -10.46 -9.12
CA THR A 96 -12.51 -10.05 -10.04
C THR A 96 -12.76 -8.56 -9.95
N ARG A 97 -12.92 -7.91 -11.10
CA ARG A 97 -13.29 -6.49 -11.19
C ARG A 97 -14.80 -6.36 -11.33
N SER A 98 -15.37 -5.38 -10.63
CA SER A 98 -16.72 -4.92 -10.93
C SER A 98 -16.62 -3.85 -12.01
N THR A 99 -17.46 -3.95 -13.05
CA THR A 99 -17.56 -2.94 -14.11
C THR A 99 -17.96 -1.57 -13.58
N SER A 100 -18.66 -1.49 -12.44
CA SER A 100 -19.12 -0.22 -11.85
C SER A 100 -18.08 0.51 -10.99
N SER A 101 -17.01 -0.18 -10.57
CA SER A 101 -15.97 0.39 -9.69
C SER A 101 -14.54 0.11 -10.18
N GLY A 102 -14.43 -0.48 -11.37
CA GLY A 102 -13.17 -0.63 -12.06
C GLY A 102 -12.61 0.74 -12.44
N SER A 103 -11.29 0.85 -12.43
CA SER A 103 -10.60 2.00 -13.01
C SER A 103 -9.44 1.52 -13.87
N CYS A 104 -9.06 2.34 -14.85
CA CYS A 104 -7.83 2.14 -15.61
C CYS A 104 -6.73 3.03 -15.02
N GLY A 105 -5.63 2.42 -14.61
CA GLY A 105 -4.43 3.10 -14.13
C GLY A 105 -3.30 3.03 -15.16
N LEU A 106 -2.28 3.85 -14.96
CA LEU A 106 -1.03 3.77 -15.72
C LEU A 106 0.13 3.41 -14.80
N GLU A 107 0.98 2.51 -15.28
CA GLU A 107 2.32 2.35 -14.74
C GLU A 107 3.26 3.28 -15.48
N TRP A 108 4.19 3.90 -14.76
CA TRP A 108 5.10 4.91 -15.29
C TRP A 108 6.54 4.45 -15.17
N THR A 109 7.33 4.69 -16.21
CA THR A 109 8.79 4.68 -16.13
C THR A 109 9.28 6.10 -15.88
N VAL A 110 10.26 6.27 -14.99
CA VAL A 110 10.86 7.57 -14.67
C VAL A 110 12.34 7.51 -14.97
N ASP A 111 12.78 8.29 -15.95
CA ASP A 111 14.19 8.53 -16.26
C ASP A 111 14.65 9.74 -15.46
N VAL A 112 15.27 9.50 -14.31
CA VAL A 112 15.74 10.55 -13.38
C VAL A 112 16.84 11.39 -14.02
N ALA A 113 17.74 10.77 -14.79
CA ALA A 113 18.85 11.46 -15.43
C ALA A 113 18.38 12.47 -16.49
N ARG A 114 17.39 12.07 -17.30
CA ARG A 114 16.79 12.94 -18.33
C ARG A 114 15.61 13.76 -17.82
N ARG A 115 15.18 13.54 -16.58
CA ARG A 115 13.97 14.11 -15.97
C ARG A 115 12.75 13.91 -16.87
N ARG A 116 12.54 12.68 -17.32
CA ARG A 116 11.42 12.30 -18.19
C ARG A 116 10.60 11.22 -17.52
N MET A 117 9.31 11.20 -17.83
CA MET A 117 8.43 10.12 -17.43
C MET A 117 7.53 9.72 -18.60
N ALA A 118 7.39 8.41 -18.81
CA ALA A 118 6.63 7.84 -19.90
C ALA A 118 5.72 6.73 -19.39
N PRO A 119 4.50 6.58 -19.94
CA PRO A 119 3.64 5.44 -19.61
C PRO A 119 4.31 4.14 -20.07
N ALA A 120 4.30 3.14 -19.19
CA ALA A 120 4.92 1.84 -19.42
C ALA A 120 3.89 0.80 -19.90
N ARG A 121 2.72 0.79 -19.27
CA ARG A 121 1.54 -0.02 -19.60
C ARG A 121 0.29 0.52 -18.91
N CYS A 122 -0.87 0.09 -19.41
CA CYS A 122 -2.15 0.28 -18.73
C CYS A 122 -2.41 -0.83 -17.72
N LEU A 123 -3.14 -0.50 -16.65
CA LEU A 123 -3.51 -1.42 -15.59
C LEU A 123 -5.02 -1.44 -15.40
N ALA A 124 -5.62 -2.63 -15.43
CA ALA A 124 -7.02 -2.84 -15.07
C ALA A 124 -7.11 -3.00 -13.54
N LEU A 125 -7.63 -1.98 -12.85
CA LEU A 125 -7.65 -1.96 -11.38
C LEU A 125 -9.07 -2.23 -10.85
N CYS A 126 -9.17 -2.99 -9.76
CA CYS A 126 -10.39 -3.02 -8.94
C CYS A 126 -10.44 -1.77 -8.04
N GLY A 127 -11.62 -1.42 -7.52
CA GLY A 127 -11.82 -0.23 -6.69
C GLY A 127 -10.80 -0.06 -5.54
N PRO A 128 -10.55 -1.11 -4.72
CA PRO A 128 -9.54 -1.04 -3.66
C PRO A 128 -8.10 -0.82 -4.18
N CYS A 129 -7.67 -1.54 -5.23
CA CYS A 129 -6.34 -1.34 -5.83
C CYS A 129 -6.18 0.07 -6.41
N GLY A 130 -7.22 0.59 -7.07
CA GLY A 130 -7.25 1.97 -7.55
C GLY A 130 -7.12 2.98 -6.42
N SER A 131 -7.84 2.75 -5.31
CA SER A 131 -7.77 3.60 -4.12
C SER A 131 -6.41 3.58 -3.43
N VAL A 132 -5.72 2.42 -3.39
CA VAL A 132 -4.35 2.35 -2.84
C VAL A 132 -3.35 3.07 -3.75
N ARG A 133 -3.50 2.96 -5.08
CA ARG A 133 -2.60 3.59 -6.04
C ARG A 133 -2.76 5.10 -6.12
N ASP A 134 -3.95 5.63 -5.88
CA ASP A 134 -4.18 7.07 -5.75
C ASP A 134 -3.62 7.60 -4.42
N LEU A 135 -2.30 7.76 -4.36
CA LEU A 135 -1.59 8.16 -3.15
C LEU A 135 -2.12 9.48 -2.55
N PRO A 136 -2.34 10.57 -3.31
CA PRO A 136 -2.94 11.80 -2.74
C PRO A 136 -4.33 11.55 -2.14
N GLY A 137 -5.21 10.84 -2.86
CA GLY A 137 -6.54 10.50 -2.37
C GLY A 137 -6.50 9.63 -1.11
N LEU A 138 -5.57 8.66 -1.07
CA LEU A 138 -5.34 7.79 0.07
C LEU A 138 -4.88 8.59 1.30
N ILE A 139 -3.90 9.48 1.17
CA ILE A 139 -3.41 10.33 2.26
C ILE A 139 -4.55 11.18 2.83
N VAL A 140 -5.36 11.81 1.97
CA VAL A 140 -6.53 12.59 2.40
C VAL A 140 -7.52 11.74 3.16
N ARG A 141 -7.81 10.52 2.67
CA ARG A 141 -8.76 9.59 3.33
C ARG A 141 -8.25 9.14 4.70
N LEU A 142 -6.98 8.72 4.79
CA LEU A 142 -6.36 8.30 6.05
C LEU A 142 -6.32 9.46 7.06
N THR A 143 -5.96 10.66 6.61
CA THR A 143 -5.93 11.85 7.48
C THR A 143 -7.32 12.21 8.00
N ARG A 144 -8.36 12.14 7.15
CA ARG A 144 -9.74 12.35 7.56
C ARG A 144 -10.17 11.37 8.64
N GLN A 145 -9.88 10.08 8.49
CA GLN A 145 -10.20 9.07 9.50
C GLN A 145 -9.52 9.37 10.85
N LEU A 146 -8.23 9.75 10.83
CA LEU A 146 -7.49 10.09 12.05
C LEU A 146 -8.06 11.33 12.77
N THR A 147 -8.52 12.33 12.01
CA THR A 147 -9.06 13.58 12.57
C THR A 147 -10.52 13.48 13.02
N ALA A 148 -11.36 12.75 12.27
CA ALA A 148 -12.79 12.62 12.54
C ALA A 148 -13.10 11.66 13.70
N LYS A 149 -12.19 10.74 14.03
CA LYS A 149 -12.42 9.64 14.99
C LYS A 149 -13.63 8.75 14.64
N GLU A 150 -14.06 8.79 13.39
CA GLU A 150 -15.11 7.92 12.86
C GLU A 150 -14.47 6.71 12.19
N GLU A 151 -15.08 5.54 12.39
CA GLU A 151 -14.67 4.33 11.70
C GLU A 151 -15.16 4.37 10.24
N ASP A 152 -14.23 4.61 9.31
CA ASP A 152 -14.51 4.52 7.88
C ASP A 152 -14.32 3.07 7.41
N ALA A 153 -15.43 2.36 7.21
CA ALA A 153 -15.44 0.99 6.67
C ALA A 153 -14.69 0.86 5.33
N GLY A 154 -14.62 1.96 4.55
CA GLY A 154 -13.84 2.03 3.33
C GLY A 154 -12.34 1.92 3.56
N VAL A 155 -11.81 2.54 4.63
CA VAL A 155 -10.38 2.43 4.96
C VAL A 155 -10.04 1.03 5.47
N GLN A 156 -10.89 0.45 6.32
CA GLN A 156 -10.67 -0.92 6.78
C GLN A 156 -10.66 -1.91 5.61
N SER A 157 -11.57 -1.74 4.64
CA SER A 157 -11.60 -2.52 3.40
C SER A 157 -10.31 -2.37 2.59
N ILE A 158 -9.79 -1.14 2.46
CA ILE A 158 -8.50 -0.86 1.80
C ILE A 158 -7.33 -1.56 2.50
N LEU A 159 -7.25 -1.45 3.83
CA LEU A 159 -6.19 -2.07 4.61
C LEU A 159 -6.18 -3.60 4.43
N LEU A 160 -7.33 -4.25 4.63
CA LEU A 160 -7.43 -5.70 4.47
C LEU A 160 -7.13 -6.15 3.04
N HIS A 161 -7.51 -5.35 2.04
CA HIS A 161 -7.17 -5.62 0.64
C HIS A 161 -5.66 -5.50 0.39
N PHE A 162 -5.01 -4.46 0.92
CA PHE A 162 -3.57 -4.26 0.82
C PHE A 162 -2.79 -5.41 1.43
N LEU A 163 -3.14 -5.82 2.65
CA LEU A 163 -2.46 -6.92 3.35
C LEU A 163 -2.57 -8.22 2.55
N ARG A 164 -3.80 -8.58 2.15
CA ARG A 164 -4.05 -9.78 1.35
C ARG A 164 -3.33 -9.76 0.01
N ALA A 165 -3.34 -8.63 -0.70
CA ALA A 165 -2.72 -8.51 -2.02
C ALA A 165 -1.20 -8.70 -1.95
N ASN A 166 -0.57 -8.26 -0.85
CA ASN A 166 0.88 -8.35 -0.64
C ASN A 166 1.32 -9.60 0.13
N GLY A 167 0.39 -10.42 0.63
CA GLY A 167 0.72 -11.63 1.40
C GLY A 167 1.06 -11.37 2.87
N HIS A 168 0.69 -10.20 3.39
CA HIS A 168 0.87 -9.80 4.78
C HIS A 168 -0.30 -10.28 5.65
N ASP A 169 -0.04 -10.50 6.94
CA ASP A 169 -1.09 -10.81 7.90
C ASP A 169 -1.67 -9.54 8.58
N VAL A 170 -2.57 -9.70 9.55
CA VAL A 170 -3.20 -8.56 10.23
C VAL A 170 -2.26 -7.87 11.22
N ALA A 171 -1.25 -8.56 11.75
CA ALA A 171 -0.22 -7.95 12.61
C ALA A 171 0.68 -7.00 11.80
N ASP A 172 0.81 -7.23 10.51
CA ASP A 172 1.54 -6.39 9.55
C ASP A 172 0.75 -5.15 9.08
N ALA A 173 -0.32 -4.75 9.79
CA ALA A 173 -1.13 -3.58 9.43
C ALA A 173 -0.32 -2.27 9.28
N HIS A 174 0.82 -2.17 9.97
CA HIS A 174 1.73 -1.04 9.89
C HIS A 174 2.40 -0.90 8.50
N CYS A 175 2.57 -2.01 7.75
CA CYS A 175 3.18 -2.00 6.42
C CYS A 175 2.47 -1.05 5.43
N LEU A 176 1.15 -0.85 5.58
CA LEU A 176 0.43 0.11 4.74
C LEU A 176 0.90 1.54 5.03
N GLN A 177 1.05 1.91 6.31
CA GLN A 177 1.52 3.24 6.70
C GLN A 177 2.96 3.49 6.24
N ASP A 178 3.82 2.47 6.37
CA ASP A 178 5.21 2.55 5.92
C ASP A 178 5.29 2.69 4.39
N ALA A 179 4.52 1.89 3.65
CA ALA A 179 4.44 1.98 2.19
C ALA A 179 3.92 3.36 1.72
N VAL A 180 2.90 3.91 2.39
CA VAL A 180 2.41 5.27 2.12
C VAL A 180 3.47 6.32 2.40
N SER A 181 4.23 6.17 3.49
CA SER A 181 5.30 7.11 3.86
C SER A 181 6.44 7.10 2.85
N VAL A 182 6.89 5.91 2.44
CA VAL A 182 7.93 5.74 1.41
C VAL A 182 7.45 6.28 0.06
N ALA A 183 6.23 5.93 -0.38
CA ALA A 183 5.67 6.43 -1.62
C ALA A 183 5.49 7.95 -1.62
N HIS A 184 5.14 8.55 -0.46
CA HIS A 184 5.06 9.99 -0.31
C HIS A 184 6.44 10.67 -0.39
N ALA A 185 7.49 10.09 0.18
CA ALA A 185 8.85 10.59 0.02
C ALA A 185 9.29 10.57 -1.45
N MET A 186 9.03 9.47 -2.16
CA MET A 186 9.27 9.37 -3.61
C MET A 186 8.45 10.41 -4.40
N PHE A 187 7.18 10.63 -4.04
CA PHE A 187 6.32 11.64 -4.65
C PHE A 187 6.90 13.05 -4.51
N VAL A 188 7.39 13.43 -3.32
CA VAL A 188 8.04 14.72 -3.09
C VAL A 188 9.30 14.85 -3.95
N LEU A 189 10.14 13.81 -3.99
CA LEU A 189 11.34 13.81 -4.85
C LEU A 189 10.99 13.97 -6.34
N HIS A 190 9.94 13.31 -6.82
CA HIS A 190 9.46 13.50 -8.19
C HIS A 190 8.93 14.91 -8.44
N LYS A 191 8.27 15.55 -7.47
CA LYS A 191 7.85 16.95 -7.58
C LYS A 191 9.03 17.91 -7.68
N GLU A 192 10.11 17.65 -6.94
CA GLU A 192 11.34 18.44 -7.01
C GLU A 192 12.09 18.23 -8.32
N LEU A 193 12.15 16.99 -8.82
CA LEU A 193 12.77 16.68 -10.11
C LEU A 193 12.01 17.26 -11.30
N ARG A 194 10.70 17.51 -11.16
CA ARG A 194 9.80 18.03 -12.20
C ARG A 194 9.96 17.28 -13.53
N PRO A 195 9.78 15.94 -13.56
CA PRO A 195 9.93 15.19 -14.78
C PRO A 195 8.91 15.66 -15.83
N SER A 196 9.34 15.80 -17.08
CA SER A 196 8.45 16.11 -18.19
C SER A 196 7.76 14.83 -18.66
N LEU A 197 6.46 14.95 -18.94
CA LEU A 197 5.68 13.89 -19.58
C LEU A 197 6.17 13.75 -21.03
N VAL A 198 6.58 12.55 -21.41
CA VAL A 198 6.93 12.23 -22.80
C VAL A 198 6.11 11.05 -23.29
N GLN A 199 5.91 10.97 -24.60
CA GLN A 199 5.27 9.83 -25.23
C GLN A 199 6.08 8.56 -24.97
N GLY A 200 5.39 7.48 -24.59
CA GLY A 200 5.95 6.15 -24.49
C GLY A 200 5.67 5.33 -25.75
N PRO A 201 5.60 3.99 -25.64
CA PRO A 201 5.08 3.12 -26.69
C PRO A 201 3.68 3.55 -27.19
N PRO A 202 3.25 3.17 -28.41
CA PRO A 202 1.91 3.43 -28.91
C PRO A 202 0.82 2.94 -27.95
N VAL A 203 -0.36 3.59 -27.92
CA VAL A 203 -1.43 3.28 -26.96
C VAL A 203 -1.83 1.80 -27.01
N ARG A 204 -1.97 1.24 -28.20
CA ARG A 204 -2.29 -0.19 -28.39
C ARG A 204 -1.25 -1.12 -27.73
N GLU A 205 0.03 -0.75 -27.78
CA GLU A 205 1.08 -1.53 -27.13
C GLU A 205 1.02 -1.42 -25.60
N LEU A 206 0.70 -0.23 -25.07
CA LEU A 206 0.48 -0.04 -23.62
C LEU A 206 -0.66 -0.91 -23.09
N LEU A 207 -1.73 -1.07 -23.87
CA LEU A 207 -2.88 -1.91 -23.52
C LEU A 207 -2.56 -3.41 -23.63
N ASN A 208 -1.81 -3.83 -24.63
CA ASN A 208 -1.44 -5.24 -24.82
C ASN A 208 -0.43 -5.73 -23.77
N ARG A 209 0.44 -4.85 -23.26
CA ARG A 209 1.39 -5.17 -22.19
C ARG A 209 0.75 -5.31 -20.80
N ALA A 210 -0.54 -4.99 -20.66
CA ALA A 210 -1.27 -5.10 -19.39
C ALA A 210 -1.38 -6.53 -18.84
N SER A 211 -1.36 -7.53 -19.73
CA SER A 211 -1.50 -8.94 -19.37
C SER A 211 -0.19 -9.61 -18.94
N ALA A 212 0.95 -8.96 -19.19
CA ALA A 212 2.23 -9.52 -18.79
C ALA A 212 2.37 -9.44 -17.26
N PRO A 213 2.62 -10.56 -16.56
CA PRO A 213 2.95 -10.51 -15.15
C PRO A 213 4.13 -9.57 -14.97
N SER A 214 4.02 -8.64 -14.02
CA SER A 214 5.10 -7.71 -13.69
C SER A 214 6.34 -8.53 -13.36
N CYS A 215 7.33 -8.60 -14.26
CA CYS A 215 8.50 -9.48 -14.18
C CYS A 215 9.49 -9.12 -13.04
N GLY A 216 9.06 -8.32 -12.06
CA GLY A 216 9.87 -7.87 -10.93
C GLY A 216 9.51 -8.49 -9.58
N ALA A 217 8.46 -9.30 -9.47
CA ALA A 217 8.18 -9.99 -8.22
C ALA A 217 9.02 -11.28 -8.15
N PRO A 218 10.05 -11.39 -7.29
CA PRO A 218 10.65 -12.68 -7.00
C PRO A 218 9.52 -13.60 -6.52
N ALA A 219 9.38 -14.77 -7.15
CA ALA A 219 8.40 -15.77 -6.77
C ALA A 219 8.46 -15.92 -5.25
N ALA A 220 7.34 -15.61 -4.58
CA ALA A 220 7.23 -15.53 -3.13
C ALA A 220 7.99 -16.71 -2.52
N ALA A 221 9.10 -16.40 -1.84
CA ALA A 221 9.84 -17.41 -1.11
C ALA A 221 8.82 -18.11 -0.19
N PRO A 222 8.74 -19.45 -0.21
CA PRO A 222 7.74 -20.17 0.58
C PRO A 222 7.85 -19.70 2.02
N ALA A 223 6.72 -19.26 2.57
CA ALA A 223 6.58 -18.72 3.91
C ALA A 223 7.48 -19.51 4.87
N ARG A 224 8.52 -18.86 5.39
CA ARG A 224 9.43 -19.47 6.37
C ARG A 224 8.57 -19.98 7.50
N GLY A 225 8.44 -21.31 7.54
CA GLY A 225 7.67 -22.02 8.54
C GLY A 225 8.05 -21.55 9.93
N ALA A 226 7.01 -21.42 10.76
CA ALA A 226 7.09 -21.23 12.19
C ALA A 226 8.32 -21.95 12.76
N ARG A 227 9.30 -21.17 13.20
CA ARG A 227 10.45 -21.67 13.96
C ARG A 227 9.86 -22.20 15.26
N GLY A 228 9.65 -23.51 15.28
CA GLY A 228 9.24 -24.25 16.47
C GLY A 228 10.18 -23.90 17.60
N LYS A 229 9.60 -23.44 18.71
CA LYS A 229 10.23 -23.54 20.01
C LYS A 229 10.39 -25.04 20.30
N GLU A 230 11.55 -25.60 19.99
CA GLU A 230 12.10 -26.71 20.77
C GLU A 230 12.39 -26.15 22.17
N ALA A 231 11.35 -26.18 23.01
CA ALA A 231 11.54 -26.12 24.45
C ALA A 231 12.04 -27.50 24.87
N ALA A 232 13.30 -27.54 25.28
CA ALA A 232 13.94 -28.69 25.90
C ALA A 232 13.04 -29.25 27.00
N ALA A 233 12.74 -30.54 26.87
CA ALA A 233 12.22 -31.36 27.93
C ALA A 233 13.31 -31.51 28.99
N GLU A 234 13.12 -30.89 30.15
CA GLU A 234 13.76 -31.35 31.37
C GLU A 234 12.68 -31.68 32.39
N SER A 235 12.72 -32.96 32.73
CA SER A 235 11.85 -33.73 33.60
C SER A 235 11.84 -33.14 35.01
N GLY A 236 10.64 -32.84 35.54
CA GLY A 236 10.46 -32.38 36.90
C GLY A 236 9.06 -32.72 37.41
N GLU A 237 9.03 -33.70 38.30
CA GLU A 237 7.89 -34.40 38.89
C GLU A 237 6.79 -33.51 39.52
N ALA A 238 5.56 -34.04 39.49
CA ALA A 238 4.31 -33.48 40.01
C ALA A 238 4.31 -33.32 41.57
N PRO A 239 3.29 -32.76 42.29
CA PRO A 239 1.86 -33.03 42.05
C PRO A 239 0.79 -31.96 42.44
N ALA A 240 -0.43 -32.27 42.00
CA ALA A 240 -1.73 -32.10 42.69
C ALA A 240 -2.23 -30.70 43.09
N GLY A 241 -3.30 -30.25 42.42
CA GLY A 241 -4.09 -29.11 42.85
C GLY A 241 -5.44 -29.00 42.14
N GLN A 242 -6.37 -29.88 42.48
CA GLN A 242 -7.78 -29.79 42.11
C GLN A 242 -8.38 -28.43 42.50
N LYS A 243 -9.12 -27.78 41.59
CA LYS A 243 -10.36 -27.07 41.94
C LYS A 243 -11.27 -26.87 40.73
N ARG A 244 -12.15 -27.86 40.54
CA ARG A 244 -13.41 -27.74 39.79
C ARG A 244 -14.22 -26.57 40.37
N ARG A 245 -14.44 -25.50 39.61
CA ARG A 245 -15.53 -24.55 39.87
C ARG A 245 -16.65 -24.75 38.86
N ARG A 246 -17.85 -24.72 39.43
CA ARG A 246 -19.09 -25.31 38.93
C ARG A 246 -19.68 -24.48 37.79
N ARG A 247 -20.25 -25.21 36.82
CA ARG A 247 -21.26 -24.74 35.88
C ARG A 247 -22.43 -24.11 36.64
N ARG A 248 -22.93 -22.97 36.17
CA ARG A 248 -24.24 -22.43 36.53
C ARG A 248 -25.07 -22.31 35.24
N PRO A 249 -26.15 -23.08 35.08
CA PRO A 249 -27.09 -22.96 33.95
C PRO A 249 -28.11 -21.81 34.19
N PRO A 250 -28.98 -21.51 33.21
CA PRO A 250 -29.42 -20.17 32.85
C PRO A 250 -30.65 -19.70 33.65
N ARG A 251 -30.89 -18.39 33.65
CA ARG A 251 -32.13 -17.79 34.14
C ARG A 251 -32.97 -17.37 32.93
N ALA A 252 -34.11 -18.02 32.77
CA ALA A 252 -35.21 -17.62 31.92
C ALA A 252 -36.16 -16.65 32.66
N ALA A 253 -37.09 -16.08 31.88
CA ALA A 253 -38.18 -15.15 32.24
C ALA A 253 -37.73 -13.69 32.35
N VAL A 254 -38.44 -12.71 31.77
CA VAL A 254 -39.90 -12.51 31.82
C VAL A 254 -40.37 -11.73 30.57
N ALA A 255 -41.51 -12.16 30.04
CA ALA A 255 -42.32 -11.42 29.08
C ALA A 255 -42.90 -10.15 29.72
N ALA A 256 -42.88 -9.03 29.01
CA ALA A 256 -43.75 -7.90 29.30
C ALA A 256 -44.32 -7.39 27.98
N SER A 257 -45.56 -7.80 27.71
CA SER A 257 -46.50 -7.07 26.88
C SER A 257 -46.71 -5.68 27.47
N GLY A 258 -46.73 -4.66 26.63
CA GLY A 258 -47.13 -3.30 26.96
C GLY A 258 -47.56 -2.61 25.67
N GLU A 259 -48.81 -2.17 25.67
CA GLU A 259 -49.63 -1.63 24.57
C GLU A 259 -49.02 -0.48 23.77
#